data_AF-A0AAE0VIU2-F1
#
_entry.id   AF-A0AAE0VIU2-F1
#
_cell.length_a   1.000
_cell.length_b   1.000
_cell.length_c   1.000
_cell.angle_alpha   90.00
_cell.angle_beta   90.00
_cell.angle_gamma   90.00
#
_symmetry.space_group_name_H-M   'P 1'
#
loop_
_entity.id
_entity.type
_entity.pdbx_description
1 polymer ?
#
loop_
_entity_poly.entity_id
_entity_poly.type
_entity_poly.pdbx_seq_one_letter_code
_entity_poly.pdbx_strand_id
1 'polypeptide(L)'
;MTKLVNILVPLLVACFLLVETILASPSSRGNDESDIKESLEYIIQHPLNKERPASYLLGPQLTEEEIIITLQTVIESRDESDLEQLIQLYQVTNGLKTLEADSKGHPLKDTWLIPGYYLLSLREVVETLSTMKKTSGIWNPTWLPLFASRAGDFLVYDTKNGHIYELFTKESLRWEVARNIQEFLQGIARKLRDGRILLNENGLFDEISTDVQTHKVHEAKILDDLYLSANDEKYLEILVEKDNVAVPDLVFDCTNMPNVCQNIKNAINSGKTRSLQRITDQNQIKKNRQAACGSVKCTAPTNSCDEYPFASTSQGGAGATTRCVPLSENNSQGGQLAGFYKKNNVGDKDWFYMKSP
;
A
#
# COMPACT_ATOMS: atom_id res chain seq x y z
N MET A 1 -12.83 -57.69 -36.71
CA MET A 1 -11.58 -57.01 -36.23
C MET A 1 -11.53 -55.51 -36.50
N THR A 2 -12.47 -54.92 -37.25
CA THR A 2 -12.42 -53.50 -37.65
C THR A 2 -13.11 -52.53 -36.67
N LYS A 3 -13.87 -53.02 -35.68
CA LYS A 3 -14.58 -52.18 -34.69
C LYS A 3 -13.82 -51.91 -33.38
N LEU A 4 -12.78 -52.68 -33.04
CA LEU A 4 -11.94 -52.40 -31.87
C LEU A 4 -10.88 -51.31 -32.16
N VAL A 5 -10.49 -51.15 -33.42
CA VAL A 5 -9.43 -50.20 -33.82
C VAL A 5 -9.92 -48.73 -33.71
N ASN A 6 -11.20 -48.47 -33.95
CA ASN A 6 -11.76 -47.10 -33.89
C ASN A 6 -12.00 -46.54 -32.48
N ILE A 7 -11.85 -47.35 -31.42
CA ILE A 7 -12.01 -46.90 -30.03
C ILE A 7 -10.65 -46.77 -29.32
N LEU A 8 -9.63 -47.52 -29.74
CA LEU A 8 -8.29 -47.45 -29.16
C LEU A 8 -7.44 -46.28 -29.67
N VAL A 9 -7.65 -45.80 -30.91
CA VAL A 9 -6.86 -44.70 -31.48
C VAL A 9 -7.10 -43.35 -30.76
N PRO A 10 -8.34 -42.95 -30.41
CA PRO A 10 -8.55 -41.71 -29.65
C PRO A 10 -8.05 -41.79 -28.20
N LEU A 11 -8.10 -42.97 -27.57
CA LEU A 11 -7.63 -43.16 -26.19
C LEU A 11 -6.11 -43.10 -26.07
N LEU A 12 -5.38 -43.59 -27.09
CA LEU A 12 -3.92 -43.50 -27.17
C LEU A 12 -3.42 -42.08 -27.47
N VAL A 13 -4.15 -41.30 -28.26
CA VAL A 13 -3.82 -39.88 -28.53
C VAL A 13 -4.11 -39.00 -27.30
N ALA A 14 -5.18 -39.27 -26.55
CA ALA A 14 -5.46 -38.59 -25.29
C ALA A 14 -4.43 -38.92 -24.19
N CYS A 15 -3.88 -40.13 -24.20
CA CYS A 15 -2.84 -40.54 -23.25
C CYS A 15 -1.45 -39.97 -23.63
N PHE A 16 -1.15 -39.76 -24.92
CA PHE A 16 0.08 -39.10 -25.36
C PHE A 16 0.11 -37.59 -25.05
N LEU A 17 -1.03 -36.90 -25.14
CA LEU A 17 -1.15 -35.47 -24.78
C LEU A 17 -1.10 -35.21 -23.27
N LEU A 18 -1.42 -36.21 -22.44
CA LEU A 18 -1.34 -36.14 -20.98
C LEU A 18 0.06 -36.48 -20.43
N VAL A 19 0.94 -37.10 -21.22
CA VAL A 19 2.31 -37.47 -20.79
C VAL A 19 3.33 -36.40 -21.17
N GLU A 20 3.11 -35.63 -22.24
CA GLU A 20 3.98 -34.46 -22.56
C GLU A 20 3.77 -33.27 -21.61
N THR A 21 2.69 -33.25 -20.82
CA THR A 21 2.50 -32.24 -19.76
C THR A 21 3.21 -32.58 -18.44
N ILE A 22 3.80 -33.77 -18.30
CA ILE A 22 4.38 -34.23 -17.01
C ILE A 22 5.91 -34.41 -17.07
N LEU A 23 6.55 -34.27 -18.23
CA LEU A 23 8.01 -34.46 -18.37
C LEU A 23 8.75 -33.32 -19.10
N ALA A 24 8.27 -32.08 -18.97
CA ALA A 24 9.13 -30.92 -19.18
C ALA A 24 10.00 -30.74 -17.92
N SER A 25 11.24 -31.25 -17.99
CA SER A 25 12.29 -30.93 -17.02
C SER A 25 12.43 -29.41 -16.87
N PRO A 26 12.67 -28.86 -15.67
CA PRO A 26 12.95 -27.44 -15.49
C PRO A 26 14.36 -27.14 -16.01
N SER A 27 14.50 -27.01 -17.33
CA SER A 27 15.70 -26.49 -17.97
C SER A 27 15.58 -24.97 -18.05
N SER A 28 16.18 -24.28 -17.09
CA SER A 28 16.84 -22.96 -17.19
C SER A 28 16.43 -22.06 -18.37
N ARG A 29 15.17 -21.59 -18.41
CA ARG A 29 14.84 -20.31 -19.04
C ARG A 29 15.10 -19.22 -18.02
N GLY A 30 16.03 -18.32 -18.31
CA GLY A 30 16.38 -17.22 -17.42
C GLY A 30 15.21 -16.23 -17.23
N ASN A 31 14.82 -15.99 -15.99
CA ASN A 31 14.67 -14.68 -15.33
C ASN A 31 14.01 -13.46 -16.02
N ASP A 32 13.20 -13.58 -17.09
CA ASP A 32 12.63 -12.39 -17.78
C ASP A 32 11.09 -12.32 -17.87
N GLU A 33 10.35 -13.25 -17.26
CA GLU A 33 8.90 -13.11 -17.01
C GLU A 33 8.64 -12.86 -15.51
N SER A 34 9.16 -11.74 -15.01
CA SER A 34 8.72 -11.22 -13.71
C SER A 34 7.29 -10.70 -13.89
N ASP A 35 6.31 -11.40 -13.34
CA ASP A 35 4.91 -11.01 -13.36
C ASP A 35 4.70 -9.62 -12.73
N ILE A 36 3.61 -8.90 -13.03
CA ILE A 36 3.32 -7.55 -12.48
C ILE A 36 3.44 -7.56 -10.95
N LYS A 37 2.94 -8.64 -10.36
CA LYS A 37 3.01 -8.90 -8.92
C LYS A 37 4.43 -8.94 -8.40
N GLU A 38 5.30 -9.76 -9.00
CA GLU A 38 6.70 -9.90 -8.57
C GLU A 38 7.45 -8.58 -8.72
N SER A 39 7.21 -7.87 -9.83
CA SER A 39 7.85 -6.58 -10.11
C SER A 39 7.47 -5.53 -9.06
N LEU A 40 6.18 -5.42 -8.72
CA LEU A 40 5.69 -4.48 -7.71
C LEU A 40 6.12 -4.87 -6.30
N GLU A 41 6.06 -6.16 -5.94
CA GLU A 41 6.55 -6.67 -4.66
C GLU A 41 8.05 -6.38 -4.48
N TYR A 42 8.86 -6.55 -5.54
CA TYR A 42 10.27 -6.19 -5.52
C TYR A 42 10.46 -4.69 -5.28
N ILE A 43 9.74 -3.83 -6.01
CA ILE A 43 9.80 -2.37 -5.84
C ILE A 43 9.48 -2.01 -4.37
N ILE A 44 8.35 -2.51 -3.85
CA ILE A 44 7.91 -2.26 -2.47
C ILE A 44 8.96 -2.72 -1.45
N GLN A 45 9.54 -3.90 -1.66
CA GLN A 45 10.46 -4.52 -0.71
C GLN A 45 11.92 -4.06 -0.87
N HIS A 46 12.23 -3.28 -1.90
CA HIS A 46 13.57 -2.77 -2.15
C HIS A 46 14.07 -1.94 -0.95
N PRO A 47 15.34 -2.03 -0.54
CA PRO A 47 15.87 -1.29 0.62
C PRO A 47 15.57 0.21 0.59
N LEU A 48 15.77 0.86 -0.57
CA LEU A 48 15.47 2.29 -0.75
C LEU A 48 14.00 2.64 -0.46
N ASN A 49 13.07 1.70 -0.63
CA ASN A 49 11.66 1.89 -0.32
C ASN A 49 11.32 1.48 1.11
N LYS A 50 11.92 0.41 1.64
CA LYS A 50 11.73 -0.04 3.03
C LYS A 50 12.18 0.99 4.07
N GLU A 51 13.18 1.79 3.74
CA GLU A 51 13.64 2.88 4.60
C GLU A 51 12.74 4.12 4.54
N ARG A 52 11.73 4.13 3.65
CA ARG A 52 10.83 5.26 3.42
C ARG A 52 9.43 5.05 3.99
N PRO A 53 8.72 6.16 4.25
CA PRO A 53 7.32 6.11 4.65
C PRO A 53 6.39 5.39 3.69
N ALA A 54 6.63 5.51 2.38
CA ALA A 54 5.86 4.83 1.35
C ALA A 54 5.66 3.32 1.63
N SER A 55 6.67 2.62 2.15
CA SER A 55 6.60 1.17 2.41
C SER A 55 5.63 0.78 3.53
N TYR A 56 5.35 1.67 4.49
CA TYR A 56 4.37 1.42 5.55
C TYR A 56 3.03 2.13 5.32
N LEU A 57 2.95 2.96 4.28
CA LEU A 57 1.72 3.63 3.84
C LEU A 57 0.95 2.81 2.80
N LEU A 58 1.38 1.59 2.50
CA LEU A 58 0.69 0.72 1.55
C LEU A 58 -0.76 0.44 1.98
N GLY A 59 -1.66 0.59 1.01
CA GLY A 59 -3.07 0.26 1.10
C GLY A 59 -3.27 -1.24 1.30
N PRO A 60 -4.41 -1.65 1.87
CA PRO A 60 -4.74 -3.06 2.00
C PRO A 60 -4.78 -3.73 0.63
N GLN A 61 -4.51 -5.04 0.58
CA GLN A 61 -4.80 -5.83 -0.61
C GLN A 61 -6.31 -5.87 -0.83
N LEU A 62 -6.74 -5.78 -2.08
CA LEU A 62 -8.13 -5.96 -2.45
C LEU A 62 -8.36 -7.37 -2.99
N THR A 63 -9.58 -7.86 -2.80
CA THR A 63 -10.03 -9.04 -3.52
C THR A 63 -10.23 -8.71 -4.99
N GLU A 64 -10.12 -9.74 -5.84
CA GLU A 64 -10.39 -9.61 -7.27
C GLU A 64 -11.79 -9.03 -7.56
N GLU A 65 -12.79 -9.45 -6.78
CA GLU A 65 -14.16 -8.96 -6.89
C GLU A 65 -14.27 -7.45 -6.59
N GLU A 66 -13.64 -6.97 -5.51
CA GLU A 66 -13.60 -5.54 -5.18
C GLU A 66 -12.93 -4.71 -6.27
N ILE A 67 -11.86 -5.24 -6.87
CA ILE A 67 -11.13 -4.58 -7.96
C ILE A 67 -12.03 -4.49 -9.19
N ILE A 68 -12.60 -5.62 -9.63
CA ILE A 68 -13.46 -5.68 -10.82
C ILE A 68 -14.65 -4.75 -10.67
N ILE A 69 -15.38 -4.83 -9.55
CA ILE A 69 -16.56 -3.98 -9.30
C ILE A 69 -16.18 -2.51 -9.39
N THR A 70 -15.04 -2.11 -8.81
CA THR A 70 -14.61 -0.72 -8.82
C THR A 70 -14.16 -0.28 -10.21
N LEU A 71 -13.33 -1.06 -10.90
CA LEU A 71 -12.82 -0.73 -12.23
C LEU A 71 -13.95 -0.66 -13.27
N GLN A 72 -14.97 -1.49 -13.18
CA GLN A 72 -16.15 -1.43 -14.04
C GLN A 72 -16.92 -0.11 -13.93
N THR A 73 -16.76 0.66 -12.85
CA THR A 73 -17.38 1.99 -12.73
C THR A 73 -16.67 3.07 -13.55
N VAL A 74 -15.42 2.83 -13.96
CA VAL A 74 -14.55 3.85 -14.56
C VAL A 74 -13.92 3.45 -15.89
N ILE A 75 -13.76 2.15 -16.17
CA ILE A 75 -13.21 1.63 -17.41
C ILE A 75 -14.36 1.30 -18.37
N GLU A 76 -14.30 1.86 -19.57
CA GLU A 76 -15.22 1.54 -20.66
C GLU A 76 -14.73 0.35 -21.52
N SER A 77 -13.43 0.03 -21.46
CA SER A 77 -12.85 -1.09 -22.22
C SER A 77 -13.29 -2.46 -21.68
N ARG A 78 -13.38 -3.44 -22.58
CA ARG A 78 -13.75 -4.83 -22.28
C ARG A 78 -12.62 -5.80 -22.62
N ASP A 79 -11.40 -5.30 -22.76
CA ASP A 79 -10.26 -6.17 -23.01
C ASP A 79 -9.91 -6.91 -21.73
N GLU A 80 -10.02 -8.24 -21.76
CA GLU A 80 -9.75 -9.09 -20.59
C GLU A 80 -8.28 -8.98 -20.15
N SER A 81 -7.35 -8.73 -21.07
CA SER A 81 -5.92 -8.61 -20.76
C SER A 81 -5.57 -7.31 -20.03
N ASP A 82 -6.27 -6.21 -20.32
CA ASP A 82 -6.13 -4.95 -19.59
C ASP A 82 -6.64 -5.09 -18.14
N LEU A 83 -7.79 -5.75 -17.99
CA LEU A 83 -8.39 -5.97 -16.68
C LEU A 83 -7.52 -6.89 -15.82
N GLU A 84 -6.94 -7.93 -16.42
CA GLU A 84 -6.03 -8.85 -15.73
C GLU A 84 -4.80 -8.13 -15.16
N GLN A 85 -4.14 -7.27 -15.94
CA GLN A 85 -2.98 -6.51 -15.46
C GLN A 85 -3.32 -5.57 -14.30
N LEU A 86 -4.48 -4.92 -14.35
CA LEU A 86 -4.97 -4.06 -13.27
C LEU A 86 -5.34 -4.85 -12.02
N ILE A 87 -5.92 -6.04 -12.18
CA ILE A 87 -6.18 -6.97 -11.07
C ILE A 87 -4.87 -7.34 -10.39
N GLN A 88 -3.87 -7.78 -11.16
CA GLN A 88 -2.57 -8.16 -10.60
C GLN A 88 -1.89 -7.00 -9.87
N LEU A 89 -2.00 -5.77 -10.39
CA LEU A 89 -1.48 -4.57 -9.74
C LEU A 89 -2.14 -4.31 -8.37
N TYR A 90 -3.47 -4.26 -8.33
CA TYR A 90 -4.23 -3.89 -7.12
C TYR A 90 -4.41 -5.03 -6.11
N GLN A 91 -4.16 -6.28 -6.51
CA GLN A 91 -4.04 -7.41 -5.58
C GLN A 91 -2.79 -7.33 -4.71
N VAL A 92 -1.71 -6.67 -5.16
CA VAL A 92 -0.50 -6.47 -4.33
C VAL A 92 -0.74 -5.40 -3.26
N THR A 93 -1.36 -4.29 -3.64
CA THR A 93 -1.72 -3.19 -2.73
C THR A 93 -2.74 -2.25 -3.37
N ASN A 94 -3.69 -1.75 -2.57
CA ASN A 94 -4.62 -0.70 -2.99
C ASN A 94 -3.97 0.71 -2.97
N GLY A 95 -2.86 0.87 -3.68
CA GLY A 95 -2.11 2.12 -3.71
C GLY A 95 -1.52 2.50 -2.36
N LEU A 96 -1.18 3.77 -2.19
CA LEU A 96 -0.77 4.33 -0.92
C LEU A 96 -1.95 5.01 -0.22
N LYS A 97 -1.95 4.94 1.10
CA LYS A 97 -2.85 5.69 1.96
C LYS A 97 -2.39 7.14 2.05
N THR A 98 -2.55 7.90 0.97
CA THR A 98 -2.14 9.31 0.89
C THR A 98 -2.83 10.19 1.91
N LEU A 99 -4.10 9.94 2.22
CA LEU A 99 -4.79 10.63 3.31
C LEU A 99 -4.11 10.37 4.67
N GLU A 100 -3.57 9.16 4.88
CA GLU A 100 -2.76 8.85 6.06
C GLU A 100 -1.38 9.53 6.01
N ALA A 101 -0.81 9.70 4.82
CA ALA A 101 0.43 10.45 4.64
C ALA A 101 0.22 11.94 4.97
N ASP A 102 -0.84 12.53 4.46
CA ASP A 102 -1.18 13.94 4.59
C ASP A 102 -1.51 14.31 6.03
N SER A 103 -2.33 13.48 6.69
CA SER A 103 -2.65 13.64 8.11
C SER A 103 -1.44 13.50 9.03
N LYS A 104 -0.37 12.83 8.58
CA LYS A 104 0.90 12.72 9.32
C LYS A 104 1.93 13.78 8.92
N GLY A 105 1.56 14.71 8.05
CA GLY A 105 2.47 15.76 7.56
C GLY A 105 3.65 15.19 6.78
N HIS A 106 3.51 14.00 6.20
CA HIS A 106 4.56 13.41 5.38
C HIS A 106 4.78 14.30 4.14
N PRO A 107 5.98 14.86 3.95
CA PRO A 107 6.29 15.62 2.75
C PRO A 107 6.04 14.78 1.50
N LEU A 108 5.81 15.44 0.37
CA LEU A 108 5.57 14.81 -0.94
C LEU A 108 6.45 13.58 -1.20
N LYS A 109 7.76 13.73 -0.98
CA LYS A 109 8.77 12.70 -1.19
C LYS A 109 8.52 11.42 -0.40
N ASP A 110 7.92 11.51 0.78
CA ASP A 110 7.67 10.37 1.65
C ASP A 110 6.61 9.42 1.09
N THR A 111 5.79 9.91 0.17
CA THR A 111 4.77 9.10 -0.53
C THR A 111 5.30 8.42 -1.79
N TRP A 112 6.47 8.79 -2.30
CA TRP A 112 6.95 8.24 -3.56
C TRP A 112 7.38 6.78 -3.40
N LEU A 113 6.71 5.90 -4.17
CA LEU A 113 7.03 4.47 -4.27
C LEU A 113 8.01 4.21 -5.42
N ILE A 114 7.91 5.03 -6.45
CA ILE A 114 8.80 5.10 -7.61
C ILE A 114 9.22 6.57 -7.78
N PRO A 115 10.24 6.89 -8.60
CA PRO A 115 10.72 8.25 -8.71
C PRO A 115 9.60 9.24 -9.05
N GLY A 116 9.34 10.21 -8.16
CA GLY A 116 8.34 11.27 -8.37
C GLY A 116 6.87 10.87 -8.17
N TYR A 117 6.55 9.59 -8.01
CA TYR A 117 5.17 9.11 -8.07
C TYR A 117 4.81 8.09 -6.99
N TYR A 118 3.55 8.12 -6.56
CA TYR A 118 2.93 7.12 -5.69
C TYR A 118 1.76 6.45 -6.41
N LEU A 119 1.50 5.18 -6.08
CA LEU A 119 0.36 4.43 -6.64
C LEU A 119 -0.93 4.93 -6.00
N LEU A 120 -1.90 5.36 -6.80
CA LEU A 120 -3.23 5.75 -6.34
C LEU A 120 -3.99 4.54 -5.83
N SER A 121 -4.81 4.72 -4.79
CA SER A 121 -5.85 3.75 -4.46
C SER A 121 -6.97 3.79 -5.49
N LEU A 122 -7.70 2.68 -5.70
CA LEU A 122 -8.83 2.64 -6.64
C LEU A 122 -9.89 3.71 -6.35
N ARG A 123 -10.05 4.10 -5.08
CA ARG A 123 -10.92 5.21 -4.70
C ARG A 123 -10.42 6.53 -5.26
N GLU A 124 -9.15 6.85 -5.07
CA GLU A 124 -8.55 8.08 -5.60
C GLU A 124 -8.56 8.09 -7.13
N VAL A 125 -8.44 6.92 -7.78
CA VAL A 125 -8.62 6.79 -9.23
C VAL A 125 -10.00 7.29 -9.66
N VAL A 126 -11.06 6.80 -9.01
CA VAL A 126 -12.46 7.18 -9.29
C VAL A 126 -12.69 8.68 -9.01
N GLU A 127 -12.17 9.19 -7.89
CA GLU A 127 -12.30 10.60 -7.49
C GLU A 127 -11.54 11.53 -8.44
N THR A 128 -10.34 11.15 -8.86
CA THR A 128 -9.52 11.87 -9.83
C THR A 128 -10.23 11.95 -11.17
N LEU A 129 -10.74 10.82 -11.68
CA LEU A 129 -11.50 10.79 -12.94
C LEU A 129 -12.76 11.64 -12.87
N SER A 130 -13.50 11.56 -11.76
CA SER A 130 -14.71 12.35 -11.55
C SER A 130 -14.43 13.86 -11.55
N THR A 131 -13.25 14.25 -11.10
CA THR A 131 -12.78 15.65 -11.10
C THR A 131 -12.30 16.06 -12.49
N MET A 132 -11.37 15.31 -13.08
CA MET A 132 -10.73 15.65 -14.35
C MET A 132 -11.71 15.66 -15.52
N LYS A 133 -12.68 14.73 -15.57
CA LYS A 133 -13.75 14.74 -16.59
C LYS A 133 -14.61 16.02 -16.54
N LYS A 134 -14.69 16.69 -15.39
CA LYS A 134 -15.46 17.94 -15.22
C LYS A 134 -14.64 19.18 -15.48
N THR A 135 -13.34 19.14 -15.18
CA THR A 135 -12.49 20.33 -15.12
C THR A 135 -11.47 20.44 -16.25
N SER A 136 -11.14 19.36 -16.94
CA SER A 136 -10.06 19.32 -17.93
C SER A 136 -10.52 18.87 -19.30
N GLY A 137 -10.31 19.70 -20.32
CA GLY A 137 -10.46 19.32 -21.73
C GLY A 137 -9.32 18.44 -22.26
N ILE A 138 -8.31 18.17 -21.42
CA ILE A 138 -7.10 17.40 -21.77
C ILE A 138 -7.32 15.90 -21.45
N TRP A 139 -8.29 15.56 -20.59
CA TRP A 139 -8.48 14.20 -20.12
C TRP A 139 -9.14 13.30 -21.17
N ASN A 140 -8.46 12.22 -21.56
CA ASN A 140 -9.05 11.21 -22.44
C ASN A 140 -9.91 10.23 -21.61
N PRO A 141 -11.15 9.91 -22.03
CA PRO A 141 -12.00 8.94 -21.35
C PRO A 141 -11.38 7.55 -21.13
N THR A 142 -10.40 7.15 -21.96
CA THR A 142 -9.71 5.86 -21.86
C THR A 142 -8.51 5.87 -20.91
N TRP A 143 -8.16 7.04 -20.36
CA TRP A 143 -7.05 7.16 -19.42
C TRP A 143 -7.49 6.88 -18.00
N LEU A 144 -6.79 5.96 -17.35
CA LEU A 144 -6.90 5.61 -15.95
C LEU A 144 -5.65 6.11 -15.22
N PRO A 145 -5.75 7.06 -14.28
CA PRO A 145 -4.58 7.48 -13.52
C PRO A 145 -4.16 6.33 -12.60
N LEU A 146 -2.94 5.83 -12.76
CA LEU A 146 -2.41 4.79 -11.88
C LEU A 146 -1.52 5.39 -10.81
N PHE A 147 -0.63 6.31 -11.20
CA PHE A 147 0.24 6.99 -10.25
C PHE A 147 0.07 8.50 -10.32
N ALA A 148 0.34 9.19 -9.22
CA ALA A 148 0.28 10.64 -9.13
C ALA A 148 1.52 11.21 -8.46
N SER A 149 1.88 12.44 -8.83
CA SER A 149 3.03 13.16 -8.25
C SER A 149 2.67 14.00 -7.01
N ARG A 150 1.37 14.13 -6.70
CA ARG A 150 0.71 15.16 -5.85
C ARG A 150 1.00 16.62 -6.24
N ALA A 151 1.79 16.88 -7.28
CA ALA A 151 1.96 18.21 -7.88
C ALA A 151 0.96 18.47 -9.03
N GLY A 152 0.13 17.48 -9.35
CA GLY A 152 -0.89 17.52 -10.39
C GLY A 152 -0.55 16.68 -11.64
N ASP A 153 0.56 15.95 -11.63
CA ASP A 153 0.97 15.11 -12.76
C ASP A 153 0.65 13.64 -12.49
N PHE A 154 0.43 12.89 -13.56
CA PHE A 154 -0.03 11.51 -13.48
C PHE A 154 0.75 10.59 -14.41
N LEU A 155 0.96 9.35 -13.98
CA LEU A 155 1.20 8.24 -14.90
C LEU A 155 -0.15 7.58 -15.16
N VAL A 156 -0.61 7.68 -16.40
CA VAL A 156 -1.92 7.21 -16.83
C VAL A 156 -1.79 5.96 -17.69
N TYR A 157 -2.65 4.98 -17.43
CA TYR A 157 -2.81 3.80 -18.27
C TYR A 157 -3.94 4.04 -19.27
N ASP A 158 -3.65 3.87 -20.56
CA ASP A 158 -4.64 3.99 -21.62
C ASP A 158 -5.31 2.63 -21.88
N THR A 159 -6.50 2.44 -21.31
CA THR A 159 -7.27 1.18 -21.39
C THR A 159 -7.76 0.84 -22.80
N LYS A 160 -7.42 1.65 -23.81
CA LYS A 160 -7.71 1.36 -25.22
C LYS A 160 -6.50 0.83 -25.97
N ASN A 161 -5.31 1.32 -25.63
CA ASN A 161 -4.07 0.99 -26.34
C ASN A 161 -3.10 0.15 -25.49
N GLY A 162 -3.35 0.03 -24.18
CA GLY A 162 -2.49 -0.66 -23.22
C GLY A 162 -1.27 0.16 -22.77
N HIS A 163 -1.01 1.32 -23.37
CA HIS A 163 0.21 2.09 -23.09
C HIS A 163 0.11 2.90 -21.79
N ILE A 164 1.26 3.19 -21.19
CA ILE A 164 1.38 4.12 -20.06
C ILE A 164 1.99 5.43 -20.56
N TYR A 165 1.34 6.53 -20.20
CA TYR A 165 1.81 7.88 -20.48
C TYR A 165 2.09 8.63 -19.18
N GLU A 166 3.14 9.44 -19.18
CA GLU A 166 3.32 10.51 -18.20
C GLU A 166 2.59 11.75 -18.69
N LEU A 167 1.74 12.33 -17.85
CA LEU A 167 0.86 13.45 -18.16
C LEU A 167 1.17 14.63 -17.24
N PHE A 168 1.60 15.72 -17.86
CA PHE A 168 1.83 17.01 -17.21
C PHE A 168 0.60 17.89 -17.41
N THR A 169 -0.27 17.95 -16.40
CA THR A 169 -1.60 18.56 -16.57
C THR A 169 -1.54 20.05 -16.82
N LYS A 170 -0.52 20.73 -16.29
CA LYS A 170 -0.31 22.18 -16.49
C LYS A 170 0.19 22.50 -17.89
N GLU A 171 1.07 21.67 -18.45
CA GLU A 171 1.69 21.91 -19.76
C GLU A 171 0.93 21.22 -20.91
N SER A 172 -0.07 20.39 -20.59
CA SER A 172 -0.78 19.53 -21.57
C SER A 172 0.17 18.61 -22.37
N LEU A 173 1.32 18.27 -21.79
CA LEU A 173 2.31 17.40 -22.40
C LEU A 173 2.06 15.95 -21.99
N ARG A 174 2.33 15.04 -22.92
CA ARG A 174 2.32 13.61 -22.67
C ARG A 174 3.48 12.90 -23.34
N TRP A 175 4.07 11.95 -22.65
CA TRP A 175 5.11 11.06 -23.18
C TRP A 175 4.78 9.62 -22.87
N GLU A 176 4.91 8.74 -23.86
CA GLU A 176 4.79 7.30 -23.64
C GLU A 176 6.01 6.84 -22.85
N VAL A 177 5.78 6.17 -21.72
CA VAL A 177 6.85 5.66 -20.85
C VAL A 177 6.93 4.14 -20.85
N ALA A 178 5.87 3.45 -21.30
CA ALA A 178 5.85 1.99 -21.48
C ALA A 178 4.65 1.56 -22.35
N ARG A 179 4.71 0.36 -22.93
CA ARG A 179 3.62 -0.20 -23.75
C ARG A 179 2.57 -0.97 -22.95
N ASN A 180 2.87 -1.31 -21.69
CA ASN A 180 1.96 -1.95 -20.74
C ASN A 180 2.46 -1.84 -19.29
N ILE A 181 1.61 -2.22 -18.34
CA ILE A 181 1.89 -2.14 -16.88
C ILE A 181 3.07 -3.05 -16.51
N GLN A 182 3.13 -4.24 -17.11
CA GLN A 182 4.22 -5.18 -16.87
C GLN A 182 5.58 -4.59 -17.28
N GLU A 183 5.72 -4.09 -18.51
CA GLU A 183 6.96 -3.48 -19.01
C GLU A 183 7.40 -2.30 -18.13
N PHE A 184 6.44 -1.48 -17.70
CA PHE A 184 6.71 -0.35 -16.82
C PHE A 184 7.31 -0.78 -15.48
N LEU A 185 6.63 -1.68 -14.76
CA LEU A 185 7.08 -2.14 -13.44
C LEU A 185 8.38 -2.94 -13.53
N GLN A 186 8.52 -3.80 -14.55
CA GLN A 186 9.77 -4.52 -14.81
C GLN A 186 10.92 -3.54 -15.08
N GLY A 187 10.67 -2.46 -15.83
CA GLY A 187 11.64 -1.39 -16.08
C GLY A 187 12.14 -0.76 -14.78
N ILE A 188 11.24 -0.36 -13.89
CA ILE A 188 11.59 0.22 -12.59
C ILE A 188 12.33 -0.80 -11.70
N ALA A 189 11.84 -2.04 -11.62
CA ALA A 189 12.46 -3.09 -10.82
C ALA A 189 13.90 -3.39 -11.28
N ARG A 190 14.14 -3.45 -12.60
CA ARG A 190 15.49 -3.60 -13.18
C ARG A 190 16.39 -2.43 -12.82
N LYS A 191 15.92 -1.19 -12.97
CA LYS A 191 16.70 0.01 -12.60
C LYS A 191 17.06 0.03 -11.11
N LEU A 192 16.15 -0.37 -10.23
CA LEU A 192 16.45 -0.52 -8.80
C LEU A 192 17.50 -1.60 -8.54
N ARG A 193 17.37 -2.77 -9.18
CA ARG A 193 18.32 -3.90 -9.06
C ARG A 193 19.72 -3.53 -9.53
N ASP A 194 19.81 -2.77 -10.61
CA ASP A 194 21.07 -2.32 -11.20
C ASP A 194 21.66 -1.09 -10.49
N GLY A 195 20.98 -0.57 -9.45
CA GLY A 195 21.40 0.64 -8.72
C GLY A 195 21.33 1.92 -9.55
N ARG A 196 20.51 1.94 -10.61
CA ARG A 196 20.28 3.12 -11.47
C ARG A 196 19.25 4.07 -10.90
N ILE A 197 18.47 3.66 -9.90
CA ILE A 197 17.63 4.55 -9.10
C ILE A 197 18.29 4.68 -7.73
N LEU A 198 18.65 5.90 -7.35
CA LEU A 198 19.30 6.24 -6.09
C LEU A 198 18.46 7.23 -5.27
N LEU A 199 18.83 7.40 -4.01
CA LEU A 199 18.39 8.55 -3.22
C LEU A 199 19.46 9.65 -3.31
N ASN A 200 19.05 10.85 -3.74
CA ASN A 200 19.93 12.01 -3.67
C ASN A 200 20.06 12.53 -2.23
N GLU A 201 20.91 13.53 -2.03
CA GLU A 201 21.17 14.15 -0.72
C GLU A 201 19.93 14.70 0.00
N ASN A 202 18.85 14.97 -0.76
CA ASN A 202 17.57 15.44 -0.24
C ASN A 202 16.59 14.30 0.08
N GLY A 203 16.99 13.05 -0.13
CA GLY A 203 16.15 11.86 0.01
C GLY A 203 15.10 11.72 -1.10
N LEU A 204 15.33 12.33 -2.26
CA LEU A 204 14.49 12.16 -3.45
C LEU A 204 15.07 11.05 -4.32
N PHE A 205 14.21 10.37 -5.06
CA PHE A 205 14.66 9.42 -6.06
C PHE A 205 15.30 10.16 -7.24
N ASP A 206 16.44 9.65 -7.70
CA ASP A 206 17.17 10.15 -8.85
C ASP A 206 17.56 8.98 -9.75
N GLU A 207 17.41 9.14 -11.06
CA GLU A 207 17.78 8.12 -12.04
C GLU A 207 19.16 8.46 -12.62
N ILE A 208 20.12 7.56 -12.44
CA ILE A 208 21.43 7.67 -13.07
C ILE A 208 21.26 7.41 -14.56
N SER A 209 21.26 8.49 -15.34
CA SER A 209 21.33 8.39 -16.80
C SER A 209 22.66 7.77 -17.21
N THR A 210 22.61 6.65 -17.94
CA THR A 210 23.78 6.08 -18.60
C THR A 210 24.17 6.84 -19.88
N ASP A 211 23.42 7.87 -20.25
CA ASP A 211 23.60 8.59 -21.51
C ASP A 211 24.52 9.80 -21.32
N VAL A 212 25.82 9.52 -21.21
CA VAL A 212 26.80 10.41 -21.86
C VAL A 212 26.68 10.16 -23.37
N GLN A 213 25.61 10.72 -23.96
CA GLN A 213 25.44 11.18 -25.35
C GLN A 213 23.96 11.06 -25.73
N THR A 214 23.33 12.22 -25.86
CA THR A 214 21.98 12.47 -26.42
C THR A 214 20.80 12.13 -25.51
N HIS A 215 20.50 12.99 -24.54
CA HIS A 215 19.46 14.02 -24.64
C HIS A 215 19.77 15.14 -23.63
N LYS A 216 19.61 16.39 -24.05
CA LYS A 216 20.06 17.58 -23.31
C LYS A 216 19.40 17.66 -21.94
N VAL A 217 20.25 17.73 -20.92
CA VAL A 217 20.05 18.33 -19.59
C VAL A 217 18.90 19.35 -19.56
N HIS A 218 17.83 19.02 -18.84
CA HIS A 218 16.90 19.98 -18.25
C HIS A 218 16.63 19.55 -16.81
N GLU A 219 17.68 19.56 -15.99
CA GLU A 219 17.56 19.65 -14.55
C GLU A 219 18.20 20.94 -14.06
N ALA A 220 17.59 21.50 -13.01
CA ALA A 220 17.98 22.70 -12.27
C ALA A 220 17.67 24.06 -12.92
N LYS A 221 16.37 24.42 -13.04
CA LYS A 221 15.95 25.83 -12.89
C LYS A 221 14.46 26.06 -12.60
N ILE A 222 13.82 25.35 -11.67
CA ILE A 222 12.48 25.73 -11.17
C ILE A 222 12.40 25.43 -9.68
N LEU A 223 13.01 26.27 -8.85
CA LEU A 223 12.83 26.17 -7.40
C LEU A 223 12.87 27.51 -6.65
N ASP A 224 12.70 28.66 -7.32
CA ASP A 224 12.70 29.95 -6.58
C ASP A 224 11.74 31.06 -7.06
N ASP A 225 10.94 30.88 -8.14
CA ASP A 225 10.19 32.02 -8.73
C ASP A 225 8.66 31.94 -8.70
N LEU A 226 8.04 31.09 -7.86
CA LEU A 226 6.57 31.10 -7.69
C LEU A 226 6.16 31.23 -6.22
N TYR A 227 6.72 32.25 -5.58
CA TYR A 227 6.16 32.86 -4.37
C TYR A 227 5.55 34.21 -4.77
N LEU A 228 4.27 34.40 -4.45
CA LEU A 228 3.46 35.64 -4.55
C LEU A 228 2.89 36.01 -5.94
N SER A 229 1.59 35.75 -6.14
CA SER A 229 0.63 36.84 -6.33
C SER A 229 -0.83 36.39 -6.32
N ALA A 230 -1.64 37.19 -5.60
CA ALA A 230 -3.06 37.49 -5.80
C ALA A 230 -4.12 36.54 -5.20
N ASN A 231 -4.52 36.89 -3.97
CA ASN A 231 -5.89 37.20 -3.53
C ASN A 231 -7.05 36.46 -4.21
N ASP A 232 -7.71 35.59 -3.44
CA ASP A 232 -9.17 35.63 -3.26
C ASP A 232 -9.55 34.96 -1.92
N GLU A 233 -9.47 35.76 -0.85
CA GLU A 233 -10.01 35.43 0.47
C GLU A 233 -11.55 35.46 0.44
N LYS A 234 -12.20 34.33 0.13
CA LYS A 234 -13.58 34.09 0.63
C LYS A 234 -14.15 32.67 0.54
N TYR A 235 -13.33 31.63 0.41
CA TYR A 235 -13.83 30.26 0.33
C TYR A 235 -13.22 29.27 1.35
N LEU A 236 -12.43 29.74 2.31
CA LEU A 236 -11.70 28.89 3.26
C LEU A 236 -12.23 28.86 4.71
N GLU A 237 -13.40 29.44 4.99
CA GLU A 237 -13.96 29.46 6.36
C GLU A 237 -15.02 28.39 6.67
N ILE A 238 -15.27 27.42 5.77
CA ILE A 238 -16.30 26.38 6.00
C ILE A 238 -15.78 24.92 5.92
N LEU A 239 -14.48 24.67 5.71
CA LEU A 239 -13.94 23.30 5.65
C LEU A 239 -12.84 22.95 6.67
N VAL A 240 -12.58 23.79 7.68
CA VAL A 240 -11.40 23.61 8.57
C VAL A 240 -11.68 22.98 9.94
N GLU A 241 -12.93 22.72 10.34
CA GLU A 241 -13.18 22.25 11.73
C GLU A 241 -13.36 20.75 11.97
N LYS A 242 -13.03 19.84 11.04
CA LYS A 242 -13.06 18.39 11.37
C LYS A 242 -11.91 17.47 10.92
N ASP A 243 -10.95 17.91 10.12
CA ASP A 243 -9.94 16.98 9.55
C ASP A 243 -8.47 17.23 9.98
N ASN A 244 -8.24 17.98 11.06
CA ASN A 244 -6.89 18.21 11.63
C ASN A 244 -6.66 17.49 12.97
N VAL A 245 -7.05 16.22 13.10
CA VAL A 245 -6.67 15.45 14.29
C VAL A 245 -5.43 14.62 13.98
N ALA A 246 -4.27 15.12 14.38
CA ALA A 246 -3.02 14.37 14.33
C ALA A 246 -3.21 13.00 15.00
N VAL A 247 -2.90 11.90 14.29
CA VAL A 247 -2.97 10.54 14.83
C VAL A 247 -1.99 10.43 16.00
N PRO A 248 -2.47 10.27 17.24
CA PRO A 248 -1.61 10.42 18.40
C PRO A 248 -0.70 9.21 18.59
N ASP A 249 0.54 9.46 19.00
CA ASP A 249 1.51 8.43 19.37
C ASP A 249 1.27 7.95 20.81
N LEU A 250 0.94 6.68 20.97
CA LEU A 250 0.93 6.01 22.26
C LEU A 250 2.36 5.61 22.64
N VAL A 251 2.84 6.19 23.73
CA VAL A 251 4.11 5.84 24.39
C VAL A 251 3.78 5.34 25.78
N PHE A 252 4.33 4.19 26.13
CA PHE A 252 4.17 3.62 27.46
C PHE A 252 5.37 3.96 28.34
N ASP A 253 5.11 4.40 29.58
CA ASP A 253 6.11 4.45 30.63
C ASP A 253 6.34 3.04 31.18
N CYS A 254 7.43 2.43 30.75
CA CYS A 254 7.78 1.05 31.09
C CYS A 254 8.39 0.89 32.48
N THR A 255 8.62 1.97 33.23
CA THR A 255 9.27 1.94 34.55
C THR A 255 8.59 0.96 35.51
N ASN A 256 7.25 0.91 35.49
CA ASN A 256 6.44 0.07 36.37
C ASN A 256 5.67 -1.04 35.64
N MET A 257 6.00 -1.31 34.37
CA MET A 257 5.39 -2.39 33.59
C MET A 257 6.34 -3.06 32.57
N PRO A 258 7.52 -3.51 33.01
CA PRO A 258 8.55 -4.03 32.11
C PRO A 258 8.14 -5.31 31.37
N ASN A 259 7.34 -6.20 31.97
CA ASN A 259 6.92 -7.44 31.33
C ASN A 259 5.89 -7.19 30.22
N VAL A 260 5.00 -6.22 30.44
CA VAL A 260 4.05 -5.74 29.42
C VAL A 260 4.80 -5.08 28.25
N CYS A 261 5.71 -4.15 28.54
CA CYS A 261 6.49 -3.49 27.48
C CYS A 261 7.30 -4.50 26.66
N GLN A 262 7.90 -5.50 27.32
CA GLN A 262 8.60 -6.57 26.62
C GLN A 262 7.66 -7.44 25.77
N ASN A 263 6.41 -7.70 26.20
CA ASN A 263 5.42 -8.40 25.37
C ASN A 263 5.11 -7.62 24.10
N ILE A 264 4.85 -6.32 24.22
CA ILE A 264 4.58 -5.43 23.08
C ILE A 264 5.77 -5.39 22.12
N LYS A 265 6.99 -5.23 22.65
CA LYS A 265 8.22 -5.23 21.85
C LYS A 265 8.40 -6.54 21.08
N ASN A 266 8.19 -7.69 21.75
CA ASN A 266 8.28 -9.00 21.12
C ASN A 266 7.22 -9.18 20.03
N ALA A 267 5.99 -8.73 20.28
CA ALA A 267 4.89 -8.79 19.33
C ALA A 267 5.21 -7.97 18.07
N ILE A 268 5.69 -6.73 18.23
CA ILE A 268 6.11 -5.86 17.12
C ILE A 268 7.25 -6.49 16.34
N ASN A 269 8.29 -6.99 17.02
CA ASN A 269 9.43 -7.66 16.37
C ASN A 269 9.01 -8.94 15.62
N SER A 270 7.90 -9.55 16.02
CA SER A 270 7.29 -10.71 15.36
C SER A 270 6.32 -10.32 14.24
N GLY A 271 6.30 -9.04 13.83
CA GLY A 271 5.50 -8.53 12.71
C GLY A 271 4.09 -8.07 13.06
N LYS A 272 3.73 -7.93 14.35
CA LYS A 272 2.43 -7.30 14.71
C LYS A 272 2.46 -5.82 14.38
N THR A 273 1.38 -5.33 13.76
CA THR A 273 1.25 -3.92 13.38
C THR A 273 1.29 -2.98 14.58
N ARG A 274 1.84 -1.79 14.35
CA ARG A 274 1.91 -0.69 15.31
C ARG A 274 0.80 0.34 15.11
N SER A 275 0.11 0.29 13.98
CA SER A 275 -1.07 1.12 13.69
C SER A 275 -2.31 0.44 14.24
N LEU A 276 -2.94 1.07 15.23
CA LEU A 276 -4.04 0.49 15.98
C LEU A 276 -5.27 1.39 15.84
N GLN A 277 -6.42 0.78 15.61
CA GLN A 277 -7.69 1.49 15.52
C GLN A 277 -8.52 1.22 16.77
N ARG A 278 -8.91 2.26 17.51
CA ARG A 278 -9.69 2.10 18.75
C ARG A 278 -11.08 1.54 18.46
N ILE A 279 -11.51 0.61 19.31
CA ILE A 279 -12.89 0.15 19.42
C ILE A 279 -13.44 0.59 20.77
N THR A 280 -14.69 1.05 20.80
CA THR A 280 -15.41 1.44 22.02
C THR A 280 -16.55 0.48 22.41
N ASP A 281 -17.04 -0.33 21.46
CA ASP A 281 -18.06 -1.36 21.72
C ASP A 281 -17.55 -2.41 22.72
N GLN A 282 -18.12 -2.39 23.92
CA GLN A 282 -17.75 -3.27 25.02
C GLN A 282 -17.98 -4.76 24.72
N ASN A 283 -18.96 -5.09 23.87
CA ASN A 283 -19.20 -6.47 23.49
C ASN A 283 -18.09 -6.98 22.57
N GLN A 284 -17.64 -6.16 21.63
CA GLN A 284 -16.52 -6.49 20.76
C GLN A 284 -15.20 -6.56 21.55
N ILE A 285 -14.95 -5.64 22.47
CA ILE A 285 -13.74 -5.68 23.32
C ILE A 285 -13.69 -6.96 24.16
N LYS A 286 -14.82 -7.39 24.74
CA LYS A 286 -14.92 -8.67 25.48
C LYS A 286 -14.65 -9.86 24.56
N LYS A 287 -15.19 -9.86 23.34
CA LYS A 287 -14.91 -10.91 22.34
C LYS A 287 -13.42 -10.95 21.98
N ASN A 288 -12.79 -9.79 21.75
CA ASN A 288 -11.36 -9.71 21.47
C ASN A 288 -10.54 -10.26 22.64
N ARG A 289 -10.82 -9.83 23.87
CA ARG A 289 -10.11 -10.33 25.05
C ARG A 289 -10.32 -11.84 25.24
N GLN A 290 -11.52 -12.35 25.03
CA GLN A 290 -11.79 -13.79 25.09
C GLN A 290 -11.04 -14.56 24.00
N ALA A 291 -10.96 -14.01 22.78
CA ALA A 291 -10.25 -14.64 21.67
C ALA A 291 -8.73 -14.66 21.87
N ALA A 292 -8.16 -13.62 22.47
CA ALA A 292 -6.74 -13.54 22.79
C ALA A 292 -6.37 -14.37 24.03
N CYS A 293 -7.08 -14.16 25.14
CA CYS A 293 -6.68 -14.62 26.47
C CYS A 293 -7.58 -15.72 27.06
N GLY A 294 -8.70 -16.07 26.42
CA GLY A 294 -9.69 -16.99 27.00
C GLY A 294 -9.19 -18.41 27.27
N SER A 295 -8.14 -18.85 26.56
CA SER A 295 -7.47 -20.14 26.76
C SER A 295 -6.15 -20.03 27.51
N VAL A 296 -5.68 -18.82 27.82
CA VAL A 296 -4.39 -18.58 28.47
C VAL A 296 -4.54 -18.77 29.99
N LYS A 297 -3.80 -19.74 30.54
CA LYS A 297 -3.79 -20.01 31.98
C LYS A 297 -2.52 -19.44 32.61
N CYS A 298 -2.66 -18.35 33.35
CA CYS A 298 -1.57 -17.80 34.17
C CYS A 298 -1.54 -18.52 35.52
N THR A 299 -0.44 -19.21 35.80
CA THR A 299 -0.30 -20.11 36.96
C THR A 299 0.05 -19.39 38.26
N ALA A 300 0.65 -18.20 38.18
CA ALA A 300 0.93 -17.38 39.35
C ALA A 300 -0.34 -16.60 39.79
N PRO A 301 -0.71 -16.61 41.09
CA PRO A 301 -1.99 -16.07 41.57
C PRO A 301 -2.22 -14.58 41.26
N THR A 302 -1.15 -13.82 41.09
CA THR A 302 -1.20 -12.38 40.82
C THR A 302 -0.93 -12.04 39.36
N ASN A 303 -0.85 -13.02 38.47
CA ASN A 303 -0.60 -12.77 37.06
C ASN A 303 -1.90 -12.78 36.25
N SER A 304 -1.95 -11.94 35.22
CA SER A 304 -3.01 -11.90 34.23
C SER A 304 -2.44 -12.00 32.82
N CYS A 305 -3.28 -12.43 31.88
CA CYS A 305 -2.93 -12.43 30.47
C CYS A 305 -2.94 -10.98 29.96
N ASP A 306 -1.85 -10.59 29.30
CA ASP A 306 -1.70 -9.37 28.51
C ASP A 306 -1.65 -9.74 27.02
N GLU A 307 -2.22 -8.88 26.18
CA GLU A 307 -2.36 -9.10 24.75
C GLU A 307 -1.90 -7.92 23.90
N TYR A 308 -1.17 -8.21 22.82
CA TYR A 308 -0.88 -7.23 21.77
C TYR A 308 -1.11 -7.82 20.36
N PRO A 309 -1.89 -7.16 19.49
CA PRO A 309 -2.58 -5.88 19.68
C PRO A 309 -3.68 -5.88 20.76
N PHE A 310 -3.96 -4.70 21.34
CA PHE A 310 -4.84 -4.58 22.52
C PHE A 310 -6.29 -4.98 22.22
N ALA A 311 -7.00 -5.59 23.18
CA ALA A 311 -8.41 -5.95 22.99
C ALA A 311 -9.33 -4.75 22.64
N SER A 312 -8.95 -3.53 23.03
CA SER A 312 -9.64 -2.28 22.66
C SER A 312 -9.33 -1.78 21.25
N THR A 313 -8.82 -2.63 20.36
CA THR A 313 -8.47 -2.27 18.98
C THR A 313 -9.01 -3.26 17.96
N SER A 314 -9.21 -2.81 16.72
CA SER A 314 -9.65 -3.65 15.59
C SER A 314 -8.67 -4.78 15.26
N GLN A 315 -7.39 -4.57 15.53
CA GLN A 315 -6.33 -5.55 15.31
C GLN A 315 -6.17 -6.53 16.49
N GLY A 316 -6.85 -6.26 17.62
CA GLY A 316 -6.82 -7.10 18.81
C GLY A 316 -7.71 -8.33 18.67
N GLY A 317 -7.45 -9.33 19.52
CA GLY A 317 -8.22 -10.57 19.55
C GLY A 317 -7.46 -11.77 19.01
N ALA A 318 -8.08 -12.57 18.14
CA ALA A 318 -7.48 -13.80 17.64
C ALA A 318 -6.15 -13.53 16.96
N GLY A 319 -5.11 -14.30 17.32
CA GLY A 319 -3.75 -14.10 16.81
C GLY A 319 -2.97 -12.97 17.49
N ALA A 320 -3.48 -12.36 18.56
CA ALA A 320 -2.67 -11.50 19.42
C ALA A 320 -1.52 -12.29 20.07
N THR A 321 -0.38 -11.63 20.24
CA THR A 321 0.72 -12.15 21.05
C THR A 321 0.34 -11.99 22.51
N THR A 322 0.33 -13.09 23.26
CA THR A 322 -0.09 -13.09 24.66
C THR A 322 1.05 -13.43 25.60
N ARG A 323 1.02 -12.84 26.80
CA ARG A 323 1.97 -13.14 27.88
C ARG A 323 1.30 -13.04 29.24
N CYS A 324 1.65 -13.95 30.14
CA CYS A 324 1.30 -13.78 31.56
C CYS A 324 2.22 -12.74 32.19
N VAL A 325 1.64 -11.65 32.70
CA VAL A 325 2.33 -10.54 33.36
C VAL A 325 1.73 -10.30 34.75
N PRO A 326 2.42 -9.64 35.69
CA PRO A 326 1.82 -9.25 36.96
C PRO A 326 0.58 -8.37 36.74
N LEU A 327 -0.50 -8.62 37.49
CA LEU A 327 -1.77 -7.89 37.39
C LEU A 327 -1.59 -6.39 37.60
N SER A 328 -0.65 -5.99 38.46
CA SER A 328 -0.29 -4.58 38.66
C SER A 328 0.25 -3.91 37.39
N GLU A 329 1.03 -4.63 36.57
CA GLU A 329 1.53 -4.11 35.30
C GLU A 329 0.41 -3.97 34.27
N ASN A 330 -0.46 -4.99 34.16
CA ASN A 330 -1.60 -4.97 33.23
C ASN A 330 -2.61 -3.85 33.59
N ASN A 331 -2.84 -3.63 34.89
CA ASN A 331 -3.63 -2.50 35.37
C ASN A 331 -2.97 -1.15 35.03
N SER A 332 -1.64 -1.04 35.14
CA SER A 332 -0.90 0.17 34.76
C SER A 332 -1.02 0.45 33.26
N GLN A 333 -0.87 -0.57 32.41
CA GLN A 333 -1.07 -0.46 30.97
C GLN A 333 -2.49 0.04 30.65
N GLY A 334 -3.52 -0.57 31.23
CA GLY A 334 -4.91 -0.14 31.05
C GLY A 334 -5.15 1.31 31.48
N GLY A 335 -4.53 1.74 32.59
CA GLY A 335 -4.57 3.12 33.07
C GLY A 335 -3.92 4.11 32.10
N GLN A 336 -2.72 3.81 31.61
CA GLN A 336 -2.00 4.64 30.64
C GLN A 336 -2.77 4.71 29.31
N LEU A 337 -3.32 3.60 28.85
CA LEU A 337 -4.12 3.52 27.62
C LEU A 337 -5.41 4.35 27.73
N ALA A 338 -6.13 4.24 28.86
CA ALA A 338 -7.32 5.05 29.10
C ALA A 338 -7.00 6.55 29.21
N GLY A 339 -5.90 6.90 29.89
CA GLY A 339 -5.40 8.26 29.98
C GLY A 339 -5.02 8.83 28.61
N PHE A 340 -4.35 8.04 27.78
CA PHE A 340 -3.99 8.37 26.41
C PHE A 340 -5.22 8.66 25.55
N TYR A 341 -6.23 7.77 25.57
CA TYR A 341 -7.47 7.96 24.81
C TYR A 341 -8.20 9.24 25.22
N LYS A 342 -8.25 9.53 26.53
CA LYS A 342 -8.89 10.74 27.05
C LYS A 342 -8.09 12.01 26.69
N LYS A 343 -6.77 11.97 26.84
CA LYS A 343 -5.90 13.14 26.59
C LYS A 343 -5.91 13.57 25.12
N ASN A 344 -5.95 12.60 24.21
CA ASN A 344 -5.84 12.85 22.78
C ASN A 344 -7.18 12.73 22.03
N ASN A 345 -8.30 12.69 22.75
CA ASN A 345 -9.65 12.55 22.17
C ASN A 345 -9.81 11.40 21.16
N VAL A 346 -9.09 10.29 21.32
CA VAL A 346 -9.16 9.14 20.40
C VAL A 346 -10.52 8.48 20.58
N GLY A 347 -11.45 8.63 19.64
CA GLY A 347 -12.79 8.07 19.64
C GLY A 347 -12.91 6.66 19.07
N ASP A 348 -14.14 6.21 18.85
CA ASP A 348 -14.40 4.95 18.15
C ASP A 348 -13.90 5.04 16.71
N LYS A 349 -13.20 4.01 16.25
CA LYS A 349 -12.59 3.91 14.91
C LYS A 349 -11.45 4.89 14.63
N ASP A 350 -11.06 5.70 15.60
CA ASP A 350 -9.90 6.57 15.47
C ASP A 350 -8.62 5.74 15.54
N TRP A 351 -7.67 6.12 14.69
CA TRP A 351 -6.34 5.51 14.66
C TRP A 351 -5.43 6.15 15.70
N PHE A 352 -4.51 5.37 16.22
CA PHE A 352 -3.36 5.80 17.00
C PHE A 352 -2.17 4.88 16.72
N TYR A 353 -0.95 5.35 16.98
CA TYR A 353 0.26 4.61 16.66
C TYR A 353 1.01 4.20 17.93
N MET A 354 1.34 2.92 18.05
CA MET A 354 2.14 2.41 19.16
C MET A 354 3.64 2.63 18.89
N LYS A 355 4.28 3.50 19.68
CA LYS A 355 5.75 3.60 19.66
C LYS A 355 6.34 2.35 20.32
N SER A 356 7.34 1.75 19.68
CA SER A 356 8.03 0.61 20.28
C SER A 356 8.61 1.05 21.63
N PRO A 357 8.28 0.35 22.72
CA PRO A 357 8.82 0.64 24.04
C PRO A 357 10.28 0.17 24.21
#